data_AF-A0A436WHT7-F1
#
_entry.id   AF-A0A436WHT7-F1
#
_cell.length_a   1.000
_cell.length_b   1.000
_cell.length_c   1.000
_cell.angle_alpha   90.00
_cell.angle_beta   90.00
_cell.angle_gamma   90.00
#
_symmetry.space_group_name_H-M   'P 1'
#
loop_
_entity.id
_entity.type
_entity.pdbx_description
1 polymer ?
#
loop_
_entity_poly.entity_id
_entity_poly.type
_entity_poly.pdbx_seq_one_letter_code
_entity_poly.pdbx_strand_id
1 'polypeptide(L)' 'DTGAITHHIGPDIDAERDFLIGDLTNAGMLASTSEIAGIGATKTGRNGGGDPYFTDGKAVIGVLKPLP' A
#
# COMPACT_ATOMS: atom_id res chain seq x y z
N ASP A 1 16.26 4.64 22.82
CA ASP A 1 16.66 4.40 21.44
C ASP A 1 16.47 2.91 21.16
N THR A 2 15.59 2.51 20.25
CA THR A 2 15.19 1.08 20.12
C THR A 2 16.21 0.25 19.35
N GLY A 3 17.19 0.87 18.68
CA GLY A 3 18.16 0.17 17.82
C GLY A 3 17.50 -0.56 16.63
N ALA A 4 16.22 -0.30 16.37
CA ALA A 4 15.46 -0.97 15.34
C ALA A 4 15.84 -0.39 13.97
N ILE A 5 16.63 -1.14 13.20
CA ILE A 5 16.83 -0.89 11.78
C ILE A 5 15.51 -1.26 11.10
N THR A 6 14.84 -0.26 10.53
CA THR A 6 13.68 -0.48 9.67
C THR A 6 14.16 -0.50 8.22
N HIS A 7 13.59 -1.37 7.39
CA HIS A 7 13.89 -1.35 5.95
C HIS A 7 13.40 -0.04 5.34
N HIS A 8 14.24 0.56 4.50
CA HIS A 8 13.83 1.69 3.68
C HIS A 8 12.97 1.19 2.51
N ILE A 9 11.87 1.89 2.27
CA ILE A 9 10.97 1.67 1.13
C ILE A 9 10.88 2.94 0.29
N GLY A 10 10.42 2.82 -0.95
CA GLY A 10 10.15 3.98 -1.80
C GLY A 10 9.09 4.91 -1.17
N PRO A 11 9.16 6.23 -1.40
CA PRO A 11 8.21 7.17 -0.81
C PRO A 11 6.82 7.14 -1.47
N ASP A 12 6.71 6.57 -2.67
CA ASP A 12 5.46 6.43 -3.40
C ASP A 12 4.71 5.16 -2.96
N ILE A 13 3.91 5.30 -1.90
CA ILE A 13 3.17 4.14 -1.37
C ILE A 13 1.93 3.80 -2.22
N ASP A 14 1.51 4.71 -3.11
CA ASP A 14 0.44 4.44 -4.08
C ASP A 14 0.96 3.56 -5.22
N ALA A 15 2.18 3.81 -5.70
CA ALA A 15 2.81 2.95 -6.71
C ALA A 15 2.99 1.51 -6.20
N GLU A 16 3.40 1.32 -4.94
CA GLU A 16 3.51 -0.01 -4.32
C GLU A 16 2.14 -0.69 -4.16
N ARG A 17 1.11 0.05 -3.74
CA ARG A 17 -0.27 -0.44 -3.67
C ARG A 17 -0.76 -0.92 -5.04
N ASP A 18 -0.57 -0.10 -6.07
CA ASP A 18 -1.04 -0.36 -7.41
C ASP A 18 -0.28 -1.55 -8.04
N PHE A 19 1.03 -1.65 -7.77
CA PHE A 19 1.85 -2.80 -8.13
C PHE A 19 1.33 -4.10 -7.50
N LEU A 20 1.11 -4.12 -6.19
CA LEU A 20 0.62 -5.31 -5.48
C LEU A 20 -0.76 -5.77 -6.00
N ILE A 21 -1.70 -4.84 -6.17
CA ILE A 21 -3.04 -5.15 -6.69
C ILE A 21 -2.96 -5.63 -8.14
N GLY A 22 -2.11 -5.01 -8.96
CA GLY A 22 -1.84 -5.43 -10.33
C GLY A 22 -1.33 -6.86 -10.40
N ASP A 23 -0.32 -7.21 -9.59
CA ASP A 23 0.27 -8.56 -9.56
C ASP A 23 -0.75 -9.62 -9.12
N LEU A 24 -1.52 -9.36 -8.07
CA LEU A 24 -2.57 -10.27 -7.62
C LEU A 24 -3.70 -10.44 -8.66
N THR A 25 -4.00 -9.37 -9.40
CA THR A 25 -4.96 -9.41 -10.51
C THR A 25 -4.43 -10.28 -11.65
N ASN A 26 -3.17 -10.04 -12.06
CA ASN A 26 -2.51 -10.78 -13.14
C ASN A 26 -2.33 -12.26 -12.80
N ALA A 27 -2.08 -12.59 -11.54
CA ALA A 27 -2.04 -13.96 -11.05
C ALA A 27 -3.44 -14.62 -10.95
N GLY A 28 -4.52 -13.87 -11.21
CA GLY A 28 -5.88 -14.35 -11.10
C GLY A 28 -6.30 -14.67 -9.67
N MET A 29 -5.70 -14.05 -8.66
CA MET A 29 -5.92 -14.35 -7.24
C MET A 29 -7.09 -13.56 -6.64
N LEU A 30 -7.47 -12.44 -7.24
CA LEU A 30 -8.53 -11.57 -6.72
C LEU A 30 -9.92 -12.01 -7.22
N ALA A 31 -10.87 -12.10 -6.31
CA ALA A 31 -12.30 -12.24 -6.58
C ALA A 31 -12.94 -10.89 -6.91
N SER A 32 -12.52 -9.82 -6.23
CA SER A 32 -12.97 -8.46 -6.47
C SER A 32 -12.01 -7.43 -5.88
N THR A 33 -12.09 -6.19 -6.36
CA THR A 33 -11.41 -5.03 -5.80
C THR A 33 -12.38 -3.89 -5.55
N SER A 34 -12.18 -3.11 -4.50
CA SER A 34 -12.86 -1.83 -4.29
C SER A 34 -11.93 -0.79 -3.68
N GLU A 35 -12.19 0.48 -3.98
CA GLU A 35 -11.49 1.61 -3.40
C GLU A 35 -12.31 2.16 -2.22
N ILE A 36 -11.63 2.54 -1.15
CA ILE A 36 -12.22 3.23 0.00
C ILE A 36 -11.42 4.50 0.33
N ALA A 37 -12.09 5.45 0.99
CA ALA A 37 -11.39 6.55 1.62
C ALA A 37 -10.42 6.01 2.69
N GLY A 38 -9.18 6.49 2.65
CA GLY A 38 -8.19 6.28 3.70
C GLY A 38 -8.15 7.47 4.66
N ILE A 39 -6.94 7.82 5.14
CA ILE A 39 -6.74 8.91 6.10
C ILE A 39 -6.60 10.28 5.39
N GLY A 40 -6.71 10.31 4.07
CA GLY A 40 -6.63 11.53 3.25
C GLY A 40 -5.24 11.76 2.65
N ALA A 41 -5.22 12.58 1.60
CA ALA A 41 -4.03 12.77 0.78
C ALA A 41 -2.88 13.39 1.59
N THR A 42 -1.68 12.84 1.42
CA THR A 42 -0.47 13.27 2.12
C THR A 42 0.65 13.48 1.11
N LYS A 43 1.24 14.68 1.06
CA LYS A 43 2.30 15.02 0.08
C LYS A 43 3.71 15.02 0.66
N THR A 44 3.85 15.18 1.97
CA THR A 44 5.13 15.36 2.66
C THR A 44 5.17 14.57 3.96
N GLY A 45 4.62 13.36 3.94
CA GLY A 45 4.52 12.48 5.11
C GLY A 45 5.87 11.96 5.57
N ARG A 46 5.94 11.56 6.85
CA ARG A 46 7.11 10.90 7.45
C ARG A 46 6.65 9.68 8.24
N ASN A 47 7.28 8.53 8.02
CA ASN A 47 7.00 7.32 8.80
C ASN A 47 7.66 7.40 10.21
N GLY A 48 7.48 6.37 11.04
CA GLY A 48 8.06 6.32 12.39
C GLY A 48 9.59 6.38 12.45
N GLY A 49 10.28 6.06 11.34
CA GLY A 49 11.74 6.17 11.20
C GLY A 49 12.22 7.46 10.54
N GLY A 50 11.31 8.33 10.10
CA GLY A 50 11.63 9.61 9.43
C GLY A 50 11.73 9.53 7.90
N ASP A 51 11.48 8.38 7.28
CA ASP A 51 11.49 8.27 5.82
C ASP A 51 10.31 9.01 5.20
N PRO A 52 10.50 9.67 4.04
CA PRO A 52 9.43 10.37 3.36
C PRO A 52 8.41 9.38 2.78
N TYR A 53 7.14 9.78 2.77
CA TYR A 53 6.11 9.12 1.96
C TYR A 53 5.08 10.12 1.42
N PHE A 54 4.38 9.72 0.35
CA PHE A 54 3.23 10.43 -0.18
C PHE A 54 2.15 9.46 -0.69
N THR A 55 0.89 9.88 -0.62
CA THR A 55 -0.28 9.11 -1.04
C THR A 55 -1.45 10.02 -1.43
N ASP A 56 -2.29 9.54 -2.35
CA ASP A 56 -3.62 10.05 -2.68
C ASP A 56 -4.61 9.93 -1.52
N GLY A 57 -4.24 9.19 -0.46
CA GLY A 57 -5.00 9.07 0.76
C GLY A 57 -6.10 8.02 0.70
N LYS A 58 -6.07 7.13 -0.29
CA LYS A 58 -7.04 6.07 -0.48
C LYS A 58 -6.45 4.70 -0.16
N ALA A 59 -7.34 3.74 0.11
CA ALA A 59 -6.96 2.34 0.24
C ALA A 59 -7.73 1.49 -0.77
N VAL A 60 -7.10 0.40 -1.20
CA VAL A 60 -7.72 -0.61 -2.06
C VAL A 60 -7.94 -1.88 -1.25
N ILE A 61 -9.17 -2.39 -1.28
CA ILE A 61 -9.54 -3.69 -0.73
C ILE A 61 -9.48 -4.70 -1.87
N GLY A 62 -8.57 -5.68 -1.77
CA GLY A 62 -8.55 -6.87 -2.62
C GLY A 62 -9.14 -8.07 -1.89
N VAL A 63 -10.22 -8.65 -2.40
CA VAL A 63 -10.80 -9.90 -1.87
C VAL A 63 -10.15 -11.07 -2.58
N LEU A 64 -9.48 -11.96 -1.85
CA LEU A 64 -8.89 -13.17 -2.42
C LEU A 64 -9.97 -14.18 -2.82
N LYS A 65 -9.71 -14.93 -3.89
CA LYS A 65 -10.53 -16.10 -4.21
C LYS A 65 -10.43 -17.14 -3.09
N PRO A 66 -11.53 -17.86 -2.78
CA PRO A 66 -11.44 -19.02 -1.91
C PRO A 66 -10.48 -20.04 -2.53
N LEU A 67 -9.70 -20.70 -1.68
CA LEU A 67 -8.92 -21.85 -2.11
C LEU A 67 -9.89 -22.99 -2.49
N PRO A 68 -9.51 -23.85 -3.45
CA PRO A 68 -10.30 -25.03 -3.82
C PRO A 68 -10.61 -25.95 -2.64
#